data_AF-A0AAJ6V824-F1
#
_entry.id   AF-A0AAJ6V824-F1
#
_cell.length_a   1.000
_cell.length_b   1.000
_cell.length_c   1.000
_cell.angle_alpha   90.00
_cell.angle_beta   90.00
_cell.angle_gamma   90.00
#
_symmetry.space_group_name_H-M   'P 1'
#
loop_
_entity.id
_entity.type
_entity.pdbx_description
1 polymer ?
#
loop_
_entity_poly.entity_id
_entity_poly.type
_entity_poly.pdbx_seq_one_letter_code
_entity_poly.pdbx_strand_id
1 'polypeptide(L)'
;MAKKRTNIMPIIEDARHPSKYRMLVGIVDVIFSDVAQPDQARILALNAAYFLKTGGPFVLSIKANCIDSTMPAGKVYDSEVDRLRADLLKPAEMVALDRFKRDRACVVGSYRVPKKQKTSA
;
A
#
# COMPACT_ATOMS: atom_id res chain seq x y z
N MET A 1 16.29 -15.89 3.66
CA MET A 1 16.57 -14.56 3.08
C MET A 1 17.19 -13.63 4.12
N ALA A 2 16.50 -13.31 5.23
CA ALA A 2 17.03 -12.43 6.29
C ALA A 2 18.33 -12.94 6.94
N LYS A 3 18.48 -14.26 7.18
CA LYS A 3 19.73 -14.84 7.75
C LYS A 3 21.01 -14.54 6.95
N LYS A 4 20.91 -14.22 5.66
CA LYS A 4 22.06 -13.91 4.79
C LYS A 4 22.28 -12.41 4.55
N ARG A 5 21.28 -11.57 4.85
CA ARG A 5 21.28 -10.14 4.51
C ARG A 5 21.04 -9.34 5.78
N THR A 6 22.07 -8.63 6.24
CA THR A 6 22.07 -7.86 7.48
C THR A 6 21.16 -6.62 7.43
N ASN A 7 20.81 -6.15 6.22
CA ASN A 7 19.88 -5.04 6.02
C ASN A 7 18.40 -5.45 6.02
N ILE A 8 18.08 -6.70 6.37
CA ILE A 8 16.69 -7.19 6.46
C ILE A 8 16.41 -7.58 7.90
N MET A 9 15.49 -6.84 8.54
CA MET A 9 14.98 -7.18 9.88
C MET A 9 13.65 -7.94 9.75
N PRO A 10 13.59 -9.24 10.07
CA PRO A 10 12.34 -9.99 10.01
C PRO A 10 11.44 -9.61 11.20
N ILE A 11 10.16 -9.35 10.92
CA ILE A 11 9.12 -9.12 11.94
C ILE A 11 8.05 -10.18 11.73
N ILE A 12 7.81 -11.02 12.73
CA ILE A 12 6.78 -12.05 12.71
C ILE A 12 5.59 -11.51 13.50
N GLU A 13 4.76 -10.70 12.86
CA GLU A 13 3.51 -10.20 13.43
C GLU A 13 2.42 -9.98 12.39
N ASP A 14 1.18 -9.84 12.84
CA ASP A 14 0.04 -9.49 11.97
C ASP A 14 0.05 -8.01 11.57
N ALA A 15 0.15 -7.76 10.26
CA ALA A 15 0.17 -6.42 9.66
C ALA A 15 -1.13 -5.62 9.87
N ARG A 16 -2.23 -6.26 10.29
CA ARG A 16 -3.46 -5.57 10.70
C ARG A 16 -3.32 -4.78 11.99
N HIS A 17 -2.28 -5.08 12.78
CA HIS A 17 -2.07 -4.53 14.12
C HIS A 17 -0.68 -3.85 14.24
N PRO A 18 -0.44 -2.72 13.53
CA PRO A 18 0.86 -2.03 13.56
C PRO A 18 1.31 -1.57 14.95
N SER A 19 0.37 -1.42 15.89
CA SER A 19 0.67 -1.15 17.30
C SER A 19 1.54 -2.22 17.96
N LYS A 20 1.51 -3.49 17.51
CA LYS A 20 2.29 -4.57 18.11
C LYS A 20 3.78 -4.50 17.79
N TYR A 21 4.15 -3.97 16.63
CA TYR A 21 5.54 -3.83 16.19
C TYR A 21 6.00 -2.37 16.08
N ARG A 22 5.23 -1.43 16.66
CA ARG A 22 5.57 0.00 16.66
C ARG A 22 6.92 0.33 17.30
N MET A 23 7.40 -0.52 18.21
CA MET A 23 8.68 -0.32 18.89
C MET A 23 9.88 -0.77 18.03
N LEU A 24 9.63 -1.57 17.00
CA LEU A 24 10.67 -2.14 16.12
C LEU A 24 10.87 -1.32 14.85
N VAL A 25 9.82 -0.65 14.37
CA VAL A 25 9.81 0.06 13.09
C VAL A 25 9.77 1.56 13.33
N GLY A 26 10.80 2.26 12.86
CA GLY A 26 10.85 3.73 12.82
C GLY A 26 10.03 4.32 11.66
N ILE A 27 10.15 5.63 11.46
CA ILE A 27 9.58 6.27 10.26
C ILE A 27 10.31 5.75 9.01
N VAL A 28 9.55 5.29 8.02
CA VAL A 28 10.04 4.72 6.77
C VAL A 28 9.82 5.67 5.60
N ASP A 29 10.68 5.53 4.59
CA ASP A 29 10.60 6.33 3.37
C ASP A 29 9.56 5.81 2.38
N VAL A 30 9.37 4.49 2.32
CA VAL A 30 8.51 3.82 1.35
C VAL A 30 7.87 2.58 1.97
N ILE A 31 6.62 2.29 1.57
CA ILE A 31 5.97 1.02 1.88
C ILE A 31 5.69 0.26 0.58
N PHE A 32 6.05 -1.02 0.57
CA PHE A 32 5.63 -1.98 -0.45
C PHE A 32 4.68 -2.99 0.19
N SER A 33 3.50 -3.19 -0.40
CA SER A 33 2.49 -4.13 0.09
C SER A 33 2.14 -5.16 -0.97
N ASP A 34 2.35 -6.45 -0.66
CA ASP A 34 1.92 -7.61 -1.46
C ASP A 34 1.01 -8.56 -0.66
N VAL A 35 0.26 -7.98 0.29
CA VAL A 35 -0.66 -8.73 1.15
C VAL A 35 -1.85 -9.23 0.32
N ALA A 36 -2.13 -10.53 0.40
CA ALA A 36 -3.26 -11.16 -0.30
C ALA A 36 -4.48 -11.27 0.63
N GLN A 37 -5.04 -10.14 1.03
CA GLN A 37 -6.20 -10.08 1.93
C GLN A 37 -7.29 -9.16 1.35
N PRO A 38 -8.58 -9.41 1.63
CA PRO A 38 -9.67 -8.54 1.16
C PRO A 38 -9.61 -7.11 1.70
N ASP A 39 -8.94 -6.91 2.85
CA ASP A 39 -8.76 -5.62 3.52
C ASP A 39 -7.37 -4.99 3.28
N GLN A 40 -6.74 -5.28 2.14
CA GLN A 40 -5.38 -4.81 1.81
C GLN A 40 -5.23 -3.27 1.88
N ALA A 41 -6.21 -2.50 1.40
CA ALA A 41 -6.15 -1.04 1.42
C ALA A 41 -6.10 -0.51 2.86
N ARG A 42 -6.93 -1.08 3.74
CA ARG A 42 -6.97 -0.76 5.17
C ARG A 42 -5.65 -1.11 5.86
N ILE A 43 -5.08 -2.28 5.55
CA ILE A 43 -3.78 -2.71 6.11
C ILE A 43 -2.69 -1.72 5.70
N LEU A 44 -2.63 -1.33 4.42
CA LEU A 44 -1.68 -0.34 3.94
C LEU A 44 -1.88 1.02 4.59
N ALA A 45 -3.12 1.50 4.70
CA ALA A 45 -3.47 2.77 5.33
C ALA A 45 -3.04 2.83 6.79
N LEU A 46 -3.31 1.79 7.57
CA LEU A 46 -2.90 1.70 8.97
C LEU A 46 -1.38 1.71 9.11
N ASN A 47 -0.67 0.94 8.28
CA ASN A 47 0.79 0.92 8.30
C ASN A 47 1.39 2.26 7.86
N ALA A 48 0.80 2.90 6.86
CA ALA A 48 1.20 4.23 6.41
C ALA A 48 1.00 5.28 7.52
N ALA A 49 -0.10 5.20 8.26
CA ALA A 49 -0.37 6.11 9.37
C ALA A 49 0.62 5.98 10.54
N TYR A 50 1.13 4.78 10.79
CA TYR A 50 2.10 4.54 11.86
C TYR A 50 3.54 4.85 11.44
N PHE A 51 3.93 4.51 10.22
CA PHE A 51 5.33 4.43 9.83
C PHE A 51 5.71 5.29 8.63
N LEU A 52 4.80 5.56 7.68
CA LEU A 52 5.18 6.25 6.44
C LEU A 52 5.27 7.76 6.67
N LYS A 53 6.40 8.35 6.27
CA LYS A 53 6.54 9.81 6.28
C LYS A 53 5.46 10.50 5.44
N THR A 54 5.06 11.71 5.85
CA THR A 54 4.16 12.55 5.04
C THR A 54 4.79 12.84 3.67
N GLY A 55 4.02 12.65 2.60
CA GLY A 55 4.50 12.70 1.22
C GLY A 55 5.27 11.46 0.76
N GLY A 56 5.46 10.46 1.63
CA GLY A 56 6.19 9.24 1.32
C GLY A 56 5.48 8.40 0.25
N PRO A 57 6.23 7.79 -0.69
CA PRO A 57 5.65 6.89 -1.69
C PRO A 57 5.16 5.57 -1.08
N PHE A 58 4.15 4.99 -1.72
CA PHE A 58 3.74 3.62 -1.48
C PHE A 58 3.60 2.87 -2.81
N VAL A 59 3.74 1.55 -2.72
CA VAL A 59 3.50 0.62 -3.80
C VAL A 59 2.59 -0.49 -3.29
N LEU A 60 1.45 -0.70 -3.96
CA LEU A 60 0.47 -1.72 -3.62
C LEU A 60 0.31 -2.69 -4.80
N SER A 61 0.54 -3.98 -4.53
CA SER A 61 0.24 -5.08 -5.44
C SER A 61 -1.18 -5.58 -5.17
N ILE A 62 -2.11 -5.22 -6.05
CA ILE A 62 -3.51 -5.63 -5.98
C ILE A 62 -3.66 -7.01 -6.60
N LYS A 63 -4.24 -7.95 -5.84
CA LYS A 63 -4.61 -9.30 -6.29
C LYS A 63 -6.12 -9.41 -6.31
N ALA A 64 -6.76 -9.12 -7.45
CA ALA A 64 -8.23 -8.99 -7.52
C ALA A 64 -8.96 -10.23 -6.98
N ASN A 65 -8.51 -11.42 -7.37
CA ASN A 65 -9.11 -12.71 -6.96
C ASN A 65 -9.01 -12.97 -5.44
N CYS A 66 -8.09 -12.32 -4.72
CA CYS A 66 -7.99 -12.43 -3.27
C CYS A 66 -8.91 -11.46 -2.52
N ILE A 67 -9.42 -10.45 -3.23
CA ILE A 67 -10.30 -9.42 -2.68
C ILE A 67 -11.74 -9.80 -2.93
N ASP A 68 -12.07 -10.05 -4.19
CA ASP A 68 -13.37 -10.54 -4.63
C ASP A 68 -13.18 -11.36 -5.91
N SER A 69 -13.49 -12.65 -5.84
CA SER A 69 -13.39 -13.59 -6.96
C SER A 69 -14.63 -13.60 -7.85
N THR A 70 -15.71 -12.92 -7.44
CA THR A 70 -16.99 -12.89 -8.17
C THR A 70 -17.08 -11.69 -9.10
N MET A 71 -16.30 -10.63 -8.85
CA MET A 71 -16.29 -9.41 -9.61
C MET A 71 -15.20 -9.39 -10.70
N PRO A 72 -15.41 -8.69 -11.83
CA PRO A 72 -14.34 -8.43 -12.80
C PRO A 72 -13.20 -7.64 -12.16
N ALA A 73 -11.96 -8.02 -12.48
CA ALA A 73 -10.75 -7.43 -11.88
C ALA A 73 -10.69 -5.90 -11.99
N GLY A 74 -11.11 -5.33 -13.12
CA GLY A 74 -11.18 -3.87 -13.31
C GLY A 74 -12.02 -3.15 -12.25
N LYS A 75 -13.21 -3.70 -11.91
CA LYS A 75 -14.07 -3.11 -10.87
C LYS A 75 -13.44 -3.22 -9.48
N VAL A 76 -12.73 -4.31 -9.22
CA VAL A 76 -12.01 -4.49 -7.95
C VAL A 76 -10.89 -3.45 -7.84
N TYR A 77 -10.17 -3.16 -8.93
CA TYR A 77 -9.14 -2.13 -8.96
C TYR A 77 -9.70 -0.74 -8.64
N ASP A 78 -10.80 -0.36 -9.30
CA ASP A 78 -11.44 0.93 -9.07
C ASP A 78 -11.91 1.07 -7.61
N SER A 79 -12.56 0.04 -7.07
CA SER A 79 -12.99 0.02 -5.66
C SER A 79 -11.81 0.14 -4.69
N GLU A 80 -10.68 -0.51 -4.96
CA GLU A 80 -9.50 -0.40 -4.10
C GLU A 80 -8.83 0.98 -4.20
N VAL A 81 -8.76 1.56 -5.40
CA VAL A 81 -8.28 2.92 -5.62
C VAL A 81 -9.12 3.95 -4.84
N ASP A 82 -10.43 3.76 -4.79
CA ASP A 82 -11.32 4.64 -4.02
C ASP A 82 -11.17 4.48 -2.51
N ARG A 83 -10.96 3.25 -2.02
CA ARG A 83 -10.60 3.00 -0.61
C ARG A 83 -9.29 3.69 -0.23
N LEU A 84 -8.26 3.60 -1.07
CA LEU A 84 -6.98 4.28 -0.84
C LEU A 84 -7.17 5.80 -0.73
N ARG A 85 -7.97 6.40 -1.61
CA ARG A 85 -8.27 7.84 -1.59
C ARG A 85 -8.97 8.26 -0.31
N ALA A 86 -9.89 7.45 0.22
CA ALA A 86 -10.56 7.70 1.48
C ALA A 86 -9.57 7.76 2.67
N ASP A 87 -8.52 6.93 2.61
CA ASP A 87 -7.50 6.81 3.66
C ASP A 87 -6.28 7.75 3.48
N LEU A 88 -6.45 8.84 2.73
CA LEU A 88 -5.40 9.86 2.46
C LEU A 88 -4.18 9.33 1.69
N LEU A 89 -4.31 8.18 1.03
CA LEU A 89 -3.33 7.65 0.08
C LEU A 89 -3.75 8.10 -1.31
N LYS A 90 -2.94 8.94 -1.96
CA LYS A 90 -3.23 9.44 -3.30
C LYS A 90 -2.53 8.57 -4.35
N PRO A 91 -3.27 7.79 -5.16
CA PRO A 91 -2.70 7.03 -6.26
C PRO A 91 -2.18 7.99 -7.34
N ALA A 92 -1.00 7.71 -7.89
CA ALA A 92 -0.39 8.46 -8.98
C ALA A 92 -0.46 7.67 -10.30
N GLU A 93 -0.18 6.37 -10.24
CA GLU A 93 -0.16 5.49 -11.40
C GLU A 93 -0.70 4.10 -11.03
N MET A 94 -1.40 3.47 -11.97
CA MET A 94 -1.83 2.07 -11.87
C MET A 94 -1.43 1.34 -13.15
N VAL A 95 -0.74 0.23 -13.00
CA VAL A 95 -0.27 -0.61 -14.11
C VAL A 95 -0.81 -2.02 -13.95
N ALA A 96 -1.56 -2.50 -14.94
CA ALA A 96 -1.99 -3.89 -15.00
C ALA A 96 -0.80 -4.80 -15.34
N LEU A 97 -0.63 -5.88 -14.59
CA LEU A 97 0.48 -6.84 -14.73
C LEU A 97 0.06 -8.12 -15.46
N ASP A 98 -1.03 -8.07 -16.23
CA ASP A 98 -1.68 -9.24 -16.85
C ASP A 98 -0.75 -10.09 -17.71
N ARG A 99 0.25 -9.46 -18.36
CA ARG A 99 1.27 -10.17 -19.16
C ARG A 99 2.07 -11.19 -18.33
N PHE A 100 2.28 -10.92 -17.04
CA PHE A 100 3.08 -11.76 -16.15
C PHE A 100 2.20 -12.59 -15.20
N LYS A 101 1.14 -11.97 -14.67
CA LYS A 101 0.18 -12.60 -13.76
C LYS A 101 -1.20 -11.99 -14.01
N ARG A 102 -2.16 -12.82 -14.41
CA ARG A 102 -3.57 -12.41 -14.59
C ARG A 102 -4.16 -11.83 -13.31
N ASP A 103 -5.07 -10.89 -13.48
CA ASP A 103 -5.88 -10.28 -12.42
C ASP A 103 -5.03 -9.59 -11.34
N ARG A 104 -3.86 -9.08 -11.73
CA ARG A 104 -2.97 -8.29 -10.86
C ARG A 104 -2.72 -6.90 -11.42
N ALA A 105 -2.72 -5.92 -10.52
CA ALA A 105 -2.33 -4.56 -10.83
C ALA A 105 -1.33 -4.04 -9.78
N CYS A 106 -0.42 -3.18 -10.18
CA CYS A 106 0.45 -2.44 -9.29
C CYS A 106 0.00 -0.99 -9.24
N VAL A 107 -0.25 -0.47 -8.05
CA VAL A 107 -0.60 0.93 -7.81
C VAL A 107 0.55 1.61 -7.09
N VAL A 108 1.01 2.74 -7.63
CA VAL A 108 2.01 3.60 -7.00
C VAL A 108 1.35 4.91 -6.63
N GLY A 109 1.67 5.44 -5.45
CA GLY A 109 1.09 6.69 -4.98
C GLY A 109 1.89 7.31 -3.84
N SER A 110 1.30 8.31 -3.20
CA SER A 110 1.93 9.02 -2.07
C SER A 110 0.95 9.24 -0.92
N TYR A 111 1.46 9.14 0.31
CA TYR A 111 0.68 9.32 1.53
C TYR A 111 0.60 10.78 1.96
N ARG A 112 -0.59 11.29 2.30
CA ARG A 112 -0.81 12.66 2.80
C ARG A 112 -0.05 13.73 2.01
N VAL A 113 -0.27 13.78 0.70
CA VAL A 113 0.38 14.78 -0.16
C VAL A 113 -0.03 16.19 0.31
N PRO A 114 0.93 17.04 0.72
CA PRO A 114 0.60 18.40 1.13
C PRO A 114 -0.02 19.15 -0.05
N LYS A 115 -1.10 19.89 0.20
CA LYS A 115 -1.70 20.77 -0.81
C LYS A 115 -0.65 21.83 -1.17
N LYS A 116 -0.24 21.92 -2.44
CA LYS A 116 0.59 23.02 -2.92
C LYS A 116 -0.11 24.33 -2.54
N GLN A 117 0.54 25.17 -1.73
CA GLN A 117 0.09 26.55 -1.55
C GLN A 117 0.13 27.21 -2.92
N LYS A 118 -1.00 27.79 -3.35
CA LYS A 118 -1.02 28.64 -4.54
C LYS A 118 -0.17 29.86 -4.20
N THR A 119 1.01 29.97 -4.78
CA THR A 119 1.77 31.22 -4.77
C THR A 119 0.91 32.25 -5.52
N SER A 120 0.23 33.12 -4.79
CA SER A 120 -0.39 34.31 -5.34
C SER A 120 0.74 35.19 -5.87
N ALA A 121 0.82 35.32 -7.20
CA ALA A 121 1.62 36.33 -7.86
C ALA A 121 1.05 37.73 -7.58
#